data_AF-A0A183MDE2-F1
#
_entry.id   AF-A0A183MDE2-F1
#
_cell.length_a   1.000
_cell.length_b   1.000
_cell.length_c   1.000
_cell.angle_alpha   90.00
_cell.angle_beta   90.00
_cell.angle_gamma   90.00
#
_symmetry.space_group_name_H-M   'P 1'
#
loop_
_entity.id
_entity.type
_entity.pdbx_description
1 polymer ?
#
loop_
_entity_poly.entity_id
_entity_poly.type
_entity_poly.pdbx_seq_one_letter_code
_entity_poly.pdbx_strand_id
1 'polypeptide(L)'
;MAIRQIKSGKAAGPDNIPAEALKADVAVTASILHILFNKIWDEEEVPKDWKERLLIKIPKKGDLGNCGNYRGITPLNTGKSSTGYC
;
A
#
# COMPACT_ATOMS: atom_id res chain seq x y z
N MET A 1 5.34 11.13 15.70
CA MET A 1 5.30 9.72 15.25
C MET A 1 4.75 9.63 13.84
N ALA A 2 5.40 8.87 12.96
CA ALA A 2 5.01 8.73 11.55
C ALA A 2 3.60 8.13 11.36
N ILE A 3 3.17 7.22 12.25
CA ILE A 3 1.84 6.58 12.19
C ILE A 3 0.70 7.61 12.18
N ARG A 4 0.82 8.69 12.96
CA ARG A 4 -0.20 9.76 13.01
C ARG A 4 -0.31 10.55 11.70
N GLN A 5 0.74 10.56 10.88
CA GLN A 5 0.79 11.29 9.61
C GLN A 5 0.20 10.52 8.43
N ILE A 6 -0.14 9.23 8.60
CA ILE A 6 -0.81 8.43 7.56
C ILE A 6 -2.13 9.12 7.18
N LYS A 7 -2.52 9.16 5.90
CA LYS A 7 -3.79 9.79 5.49
C LYS A 7 -4.97 8.86 5.77
N SER A 8 -5.99 9.39 6.43
CA SER A 8 -7.27 8.70 6.66
C SER A 8 -8.22 8.85 5.46
N GLY A 9 -9.25 8.01 5.39
CA GLY A 9 -10.26 8.02 4.32
C GLY A 9 -9.75 7.48 2.98
N LYS A 10 -8.64 6.74 3.00
CA LYS A 10 -8.09 6.03 1.84
C LYS A 10 -8.67 4.62 1.81
N ALA A 11 -8.92 4.09 0.61
CA ALA A 11 -9.21 2.66 0.45
C ALA A 11 -8.06 1.82 1.04
N ALA A 12 -8.43 0.75 1.74
CA ALA A 12 -7.45 -0.22 2.23
C ALA A 12 -6.68 -0.84 1.06
N GLY A 13 -5.43 -1.24 1.32
CA GLY A 13 -4.64 -1.96 0.34
C GLY A 13 -5.17 -3.39 0.14
N PRO A 14 -4.47 -4.21 -0.66
CA PRO A 14 -4.75 -5.64 -0.77
C PRO A 14 -4.74 -6.38 0.58
N ASP A 15 -4.04 -5.83 1.58
CA ASP A 15 -4.02 -6.29 2.97
C ASP A 15 -5.35 -6.09 3.73
N ASN A 16 -6.29 -5.31 3.18
CA ASN A 16 -7.54 -4.90 3.82
C ASN A 16 -7.36 -4.18 5.17
N ILE A 17 -6.17 -3.63 5.44
CA ILE A 17 -5.89 -2.89 6.68
C ILE A 17 -6.11 -1.38 6.43
N PRO A 18 -7.17 -0.77 7.03
CA PRO A 18 -7.39 0.65 6.88
C PRO A 18 -6.38 1.46 7.69
N ALA A 19 -6.06 2.68 7.23
CA ALA A 19 -5.15 3.58 7.92
C ALA A 19 -5.63 3.93 9.34
N GLU A 20 -6.94 3.91 9.55
CA GLU A 20 -7.61 4.14 10.81
C GLU A 20 -7.28 3.05 11.85
N ALA A 21 -7.13 1.79 11.42
CA ALA A 21 -6.76 0.70 12.32
C ALA A 21 -5.35 0.92 12.90
N LEU A 22 -4.40 1.35 12.07
CA LEU A 22 -3.04 1.68 12.51
C LEU A 22 -2.99 2.89 13.46
N LYS A 23 -3.99 3.77 13.39
CA LYS A 23 -4.11 4.94 14.26
C LYS A 23 -4.90 4.68 15.53
N ALA A 24 -5.70 3.62 15.59
CA ALA A 24 -6.56 3.30 16.73
C ALA A 24 -5.74 3.09 18.01
N ASP A 25 -4.65 2.35 17.92
CA ASP A 25 -3.65 2.22 18.98
C ASP A 25 -2.24 2.43 18.43
N VAL A 26 -1.77 3.68 18.53
CA VAL A 26 -0.46 4.07 18.00
C VAL A 26 0.69 3.41 18.79
N ALA A 27 0.50 3.13 20.08
CA ALA A 27 1.56 2.58 20.91
C ALA A 27 1.77 1.10 20.59
N VAL A 28 0.68 0.33 20.52
CA VAL A 28 0.72 -1.09 20.11
C VAL A 28 1.16 -1.22 18.66
N THR A 29 0.66 -0.37 17.76
CA THR A 29 1.10 -0.41 16.35
C THR A 29 2.60 -0.11 16.24
N ALA A 30 3.12 0.86 17.00
CA ALA A 30 4.55 1.17 16.98
C ALA A 30 5.41 0.01 17.52
N SER A 31 4.98 -0.68 18.57
CA SER A 31 5.74 -1.82 19.11
C SER A 31 5.77 -3.01 18.14
N ILE A 32 4.63 -3.33 17.52
CA ILE A 32 4.55 -4.40 16.50
C ILE A 32 5.44 -4.07 15.30
N LEU A 33 5.37 -2.84 14.78
CA LEU A 33 6.20 -2.41 13.65
C LEU A 33 7.69 -2.46 14.00
N HIS A 34 8.07 -2.08 15.22
CA HIS A 34 9.46 -2.13 15.66
C HIS A 34 9.98 -3.58 15.67
N ILE A 35 9.22 -4.52 16.24
CA ILE A 35 9.57 -5.94 16.23
C ILE A 35 9.71 -6.47 14.81
N LEU A 36 8.76 -6.13 13.93
CA LEU A 36 8.79 -6.54 12.52
C LEU A 36 10.03 -6.02 11.80
N PHE A 37 10.38 -4.74 11.97
CA PHE A 37 11.56 -4.17 11.31
C PHE A 37 12.86 -4.75 11.84
N ASN A 38 12.97 -5.02 13.15
CA ASN A 38 14.16 -5.68 13.69
C ASN A 38 14.30 -7.09 13.10
N LYS A 39 13.19 -7.84 12.98
CA LYS A 39 13.22 -9.17 12.36
C LYS A 39 13.67 -9.12 10.90
N ILE A 40 13.15 -8.18 10.11
CA ILE A 40 13.57 -7.97 8.71
C ILE A 40 15.04 -7.57 8.63
N TRP A 41 15.52 -6.77 9.57
CA TRP A 41 16.92 -6.35 9.63
C TRP A 41 17.84 -7.52 9.95
N ASP A 42 17.48 -8.36 10.91
CA ASP A 42 18.28 -9.50 11.36
C ASP A 42 18.28 -10.66 10.35
N GLU A 43 17.15 -10.94 9.72
CA GLU A 43 17.00 -12.02 8.73
C GLU A 43 17.40 -11.58 7.31
N GLU A 44 17.55 -10.28 7.06
CA GLU A 44 17.71 -9.66 5.74
C GLU A 44 16.62 -10.04 4.71
N GLU A 45 15.50 -10.60 5.18
CA GLU A 45 14.40 -11.07 4.35
C GLU A 45 13.17 -10.17 4.48
N VAL A 46 12.75 -9.60 3.34
CA VAL A 46 11.49 -8.85 3.23
C VAL A 46 10.35 -9.82 2.90
N PRO A 47 9.16 -9.69 3.56
CA PRO A 47 7.98 -10.49 3.25
C PRO A 47 7.65 -10.51 1.75
N LYS A 48 7.30 -11.68 1.22
CA LYS A 48 6.96 -11.85 -0.21
C LYS A 48 5.81 -10.93 -0.64
N ASP A 49 4.83 -10.74 0.22
CA ASP A 49 3.67 -9.86 -0.01
C ASP A 49 4.06 -8.40 -0.25
N TRP A 50 5.24 -7.97 0.23
CA TRP A 50 5.74 -6.61 -0.02
C TRP A 50 6.50 -6.49 -1.34
N LYS A 51 6.91 -7.63 -1.93
CA LYS A 51 7.56 -7.70 -3.25
C LYS A 51 6.54 -7.71 -4.37
N GLU A 52 5.32 -8.17 -4.10
CA GLU A 52 4.24 -8.23 -5.08
C GLU A 52 3.45 -6.91 -5.11
N ARG A 53 3.10 -6.46 -6.32
CA ARG A 53 2.33 -5.23 -6.55
C ARG A 53 1.13 -5.52 -7.42
N LEU A 54 -0.06 -5.21 -6.92
CA LEU A 54 -1.31 -5.36 -7.67
C LEU A 54 -1.46 -4.17 -8.65
N LEU A 55 -1.35 -4.42 -9.96
CA LEU A 55 -1.63 -3.41 -10.98
C LEU A 55 -3.10 -3.45 -11.39
N ILE A 56 -3.86 -2.41 -11.07
CA ILE A 56 -5.25 -2.23 -11.48
C ILE A 56 -5.30 -1.24 -12.64
N LYS A 57 -5.94 -1.63 -13.75
CA LYS A 57 -6.15 -0.78 -14.93
C LYS A 57 -7.46 -0.02 -14.80
N ILE A 58 -7.39 1.32 -14.76
CA ILE A 58 -8.57 2.19 -14.80
C ILE A 58 -8.75 2.72 -16.23
N PRO A 59 -9.88 2.48 -16.89
CA PRO A 59 -10.14 3.03 -18.21
C PRO A 59 -10.34 4.55 -18.14
N LYS A 60 -9.70 5.27 -19.07
CA LYS A 60 -9.97 6.67 -19.40
C LYS A 60 -11.01 6.73 -20.51
N LYS A 61 -11.59 7.91 -20.72
CA LYS A 61 -12.51 8.17 -21.84
C LYS A 61 -11.76 8.00 -23.17
N GLY A 62 -12.29 7.20 -24.09
CA GLY A 62 -11.69 6.91 -25.39
C GLY A 62 -11.92 5.47 -25.83
N ASP A 63 -11.20 5.03 -26.85
CA ASP A 63 -11.20 3.65 -27.32
C ASP A 63 -10.56 2.71 -26.29
N LEU A 64 -11.30 1.69 -25.86
CA LEU A 64 -10.85 0.67 -24.90
C LEU A 64 -9.84 -0.32 -25.50
N GLY A 65 -9.67 -0.34 -26.83
CA GLY A 65 -8.63 -1.12 -27.52
C GLY A 65 -7.22 -0.51 -27.43
N ASN A 66 -7.11 0.78 -27.08
CA ASN A 66 -5.83 1.49 -27.01
C ASN A 66 -5.24 1.50 -25.58
N CYS A 67 -4.03 0.97 -25.40
CA CYS A 67 -3.36 0.92 -24.08
C CYS A 67 -3.18 2.31 -23.45
N GLY A 68 -2.96 3.35 -24.27
CA GLY A 68 -2.80 4.74 -23.80
C GLY A 68 -4.03 5.30 -23.08
N ASN A 69 -5.20 4.71 -23.33
CA ASN A 69 -6.46 5.06 -22.68
C ASN A 69 -6.64 4.35 -21.33
N TYR A 70 -5.66 3.64 -20.81
CA TYR A 70 -5.69 3.13 -19.44
C TYR A 70 -4.77 3.94 -18.53
N ARG A 71 -5.15 4.02 -17.26
CA ARG A 71 -4.29 4.46 -16.16
C ARG A 71 -4.03 3.26 -15.26
N GLY A 72 -2.78 2.80 -15.19
CA GLY A 72 -2.39 1.84 -14.19
C GLY A 72 -2.29 2.52 -12.82
N ILE A 73 -3.00 1.99 -11.84
CA ILE A 73 -2.78 2.30 -10.44
C ILE A 73 -2.30 1.05 -9.74
N THR A 74 -1.32 1.19 -8.86
CA THR A 74 -0.93 0.14 -7.94
C THR A 74 -1.34 0.58 -6.54
N PRO A 75 -2.44 0.07 -5.97
CA PRO A 75 -2.73 0.26 -4.56
C PRO A 75 -1.63 -0.44 -3.75
N LEU A 76 -0.94 0.34 -2.92
CA LEU A 76 0.02 -0.16 -1.94
C LEU A 76 -0.66 -0.23 -0.57
N ASN A 77 -0.17 -1.15 0.26
CA ASN A 77 -0.54 -1.24 1.67
C ASN A 77 -0.37 0.16 2.31
N THR A 78 -1.39 0.62 3.02
CA THR A 78 -1.52 1.97 3.63
C THR A 78 -1.76 3.17 2.69
N GLY A 79 -2.48 2.98 1.57
CA GLY A 79 -3.19 4.08 0.89
C GLY A 79 -2.36 4.96 -0.05
N LYS A 80 -1.16 4.49 -0.43
CA LYS A 80 -0.38 5.07 -1.53
C LYS A 80 -0.72 4.36 -2.83
N SER A 81 -0.94 5.12 -3.90
CA SER A 81 -1.11 4.59 -5.24
C SER A 81 0.07 5.04 -6.10
N SER A 82 0.88 4.13 -6.64
CA SER A 82 1.86 4.47 -7.68
C SER A 82 1.23 4.34 -9.05
N THR A 83 1.51 5.29 -9.96
CA THR A 83 1.06 5.20 -11.35
C THR A 83 1.99 4.26 -12.09
N GLY A 84 1.47 3.12 -12.55
CA GLY A 84 2.10 2.31 -13.58
C GLY A 84 1.57 2.77 -14.93
N TYR A 85 2.45 2.99 -15.91
CA TYR A 85 2.02 3.04 -17.30
C TYR A 85 1.85 1.59 -17.80
N CYS A 86 1.18 1.41 -18.94
CA CYS A 86 1.53 0.23 -19.74
C CYS A 86 3.06 0.26 -19.93
#